data_AF-A0A920QKY6-F1
#
_entry.id   AF-A0A920QKY6-F1
#
_cell.length_a   1.000
_cell.length_b   1.000
_cell.length_c   1.000
_cell.angle_alpha   90.00
_cell.angle_beta   90.00
_cell.angle_gamma   90.00
#
_symmetry.space_group_name_H-M   'P 1'
#
loop_
_entity.id
_entity.type
_entity.pdbx_description
1 polymer ?
#
loop_
_entity_poly.entity_id
_entity_poly.type
_entity_poly.pdbx_seq_one_letter_code
_entity_poly.pdbx_strand_id
1 'polypeptide(L)'
;MDLLNRKQDIQELLDSPNTPAELKRKLKLVKSVRKFAMLQLAIPENEGYSGYVELDRPYVTMVVTAAPKLDLKAQKWCYLGL
;
A
#
# COMPACT_ATOMS: atom_id res chain seq x y z
N MET A 1 3.17 -6.85 -11.66
CA MET A 1 2.52 -7.97 -10.94
C MET A 1 3.35 -8.52 -9.78
N ASP A 2 4.68 -8.42 -9.79
CA ASP A 2 5.55 -8.94 -8.72
C ASP A 2 5.17 -8.50 -7.29
N LEU A 3 4.95 -7.20 -7.05
CA LEU A 3 4.61 -6.69 -5.71
C LEU A 3 3.31 -7.29 -5.14
N LEU A 4 2.32 -7.53 -5.99
CA LEU A 4 1.04 -8.12 -5.57
C LEU A 4 1.23 -9.61 -5.22
N ASN A 5 2.09 -10.31 -5.95
CA ASN A 5 2.39 -11.72 -5.71
C ASN A 5 3.23 -11.95 -4.46
N ARG A 6 4.10 -11.00 -4.09
CA ARG A 6 4.92 -11.06 -2.86
C ARG A 6 4.20 -10.55 -1.61
N LYS A 7 2.95 -10.08 -1.74
CA LYS A 7 2.16 -9.55 -0.63
C LYS A 7 1.92 -10.64 0.42
N GLN A 8 2.23 -10.34 1.68
CA GLN A 8 1.96 -11.17 2.84
C GLN A 8 0.82 -10.57 3.65
N ASP A 9 0.01 -11.40 4.30
CA ASP A 9 -1.05 -10.93 5.18
C ASP A 9 -0.48 -10.30 6.46
N ILE A 10 -1.07 -9.18 6.88
CA ILE A 10 -0.58 -8.44 8.05
C ILE A 10 -0.78 -9.24 9.35
N GLN A 11 -1.86 -10.01 9.47
CA GLN A 11 -2.12 -10.83 10.65
C GLN A 11 -1.07 -11.94 10.78
N GLU A 12 -0.76 -12.63 9.69
CA GLU A 12 0.30 -13.65 9.66
C GLU A 12 1.65 -13.10 10.11
N LEU A 13 2.01 -11.89 9.66
CA LEU A 13 3.25 -11.22 10.07
C LEU A 13 3.24 -10.80 11.55
N LEU A 14 2.10 -10.42 12.11
CA LEU A 14 1.98 -10.07 13.53
C LEU A 14 2.16 -11.30 14.43
N ASP A 15 1.63 -12.44 13.99
CA ASP A 15 1.67 -13.71 14.73
C ASP A 15 3.03 -14.42 14.59
N SER A 16 3.75 -14.20 13.49
CA SER A 16 5.08 -14.76 13.27
C SER A 16 6.11 -14.27 14.31
N PRO A 17 6.87 -15.16 14.98
CA PRO A 17 7.90 -14.77 15.94
C PRO A 17 9.11 -14.11 15.27
N ASN A 18 9.31 -14.33 13.97
CA ASN A 18 10.48 -13.85 13.22
C ASN A 18 10.30 -12.43 12.68
N THR A 19 9.11 -11.85 12.78
CA THR A 19 8.86 -10.48 12.31
C THR A 19 9.53 -9.46 13.25
N PRO A 20 10.39 -8.57 12.73
CA PRO A 20 11.07 -7.56 13.53
C PRO A 20 10.11 -6.71 14.37
N ALA A 21 10.52 -6.38 15.59
CA ALA A 21 9.66 -5.65 16.54
C ALA A 21 9.19 -4.29 16.00
N GLU A 22 10.05 -3.57 15.29
CA GLU A 22 9.70 -2.29 14.68
C GLU A 22 8.63 -2.45 13.59
N LEU A 23 8.75 -3.49 12.76
CA LEU A 23 7.76 -3.82 11.73
C LEU A 23 6.42 -4.18 12.40
N LYS A 24 6.41 -5.04 13.42
CA LYS A 24 5.19 -5.35 14.20
C LYS A 24 4.53 -4.10 14.75
N ARG A 25 5.30 -3.14 15.27
CA ARG A 25 4.78 -1.86 15.78
C ARG A 25 4.04 -1.07 14.68
N LYS A 26 4.65 -0.94 13.50
CA LYS A 26 4.04 -0.25 12.35
C LYS A 26 2.78 -0.98 11.85
N LEU A 27 2.82 -2.30 11.74
CA LEU A 27 1.68 -3.10 11.30
C LEU A 27 0.48 -3.04 12.28
N LYS A 28 0.74 -3.03 13.59
CA LYS A 28 -0.32 -2.78 14.60
C LYS A 28 -0.99 -1.42 14.42
N LEU A 29 -0.21 -0.38 14.11
CA LEU A 29 -0.76 0.95 13.82
C LEU A 29 -1.68 0.90 12.59
N VAL A 30 -1.22 0.31 11.48
CA VAL A 30 -2.04 0.13 10.26
C VAL A 30 -3.35 -0.57 10.57
N LYS A 31 -3.32 -1.68 11.34
CA LYS A 31 -4.53 -2.41 11.74
C LYS A 31 -5.50 -1.54 12.56
N SER A 32 -4.98 -0.73 13.48
CA SER A 32 -5.81 0.18 14.29
C SER A 32 -6.46 1.29 13.46
N VAL A 33 -5.71 1.88 12.51
CA VAL A 33 -6.21 2.92 11.60
C VAL A 33 -7.28 2.34 10.66
N ARG A 34 -7.08 1.13 10.11
CA ARG A 34 -8.09 0.44 9.31
C ARG A 34 -9.38 0.22 10.11
N LYS A 35 -9.27 -0.25 11.37
CA LYS A 35 -10.43 -0.43 12.25
C LYS A 35 -11.15 0.90 12.51
N PHE A 36 -10.41 1.99 12.74
CA PHE A 36 -11.00 3.32 12.90
C PHE A 36 -11.73 3.78 11.64
N ALA A 37 -11.11 3.63 10.46
CA ALA A 37 -11.71 3.99 9.18
C ALA A 37 -13.05 3.26 8.93
N MET A 38 -13.11 1.96 9.22
CA MET A 38 -14.33 1.19 9.07
C MET A 38 -15.41 1.62 10.08
N LEU A 39 -15.06 1.76 11.36
CA LEU A 39 -16.03 1.98 12.43
C LEU A 39 -16.49 3.44 12.55
N GLN A 40 -15.61 4.40 12.27
CA GLN A 40 -15.84 5.82 12.54
C GLN A 40 -16.05 6.64 11.27
N LEU A 41 -15.42 6.24 10.16
CA LEU A 41 -15.57 6.93 8.87
C LEU A 41 -16.55 6.23 7.93
N ALA A 42 -17.17 5.12 8.39
CA ALA A 42 -18.11 4.31 7.61
C ALA A 42 -17.56 3.89 6.23
N ILE A 43 -16.24 3.72 6.14
CA ILE A 43 -15.62 3.19 4.92
C ILE A 43 -16.01 1.71 4.80
N PRO A 44 -16.56 1.26 3.65
CA PRO A 44 -16.97 -0.12 3.46
C PRO A 44 -15.85 -1.11 3.76
N GLU A 45 -16.20 -2.23 4.38
CA GLU A 45 -15.25 -3.31 4.63
C GLU A 45 -14.78 -3.91 3.30
N ASN A 46 -13.45 -4.01 3.13
CA ASN A 46 -12.81 -4.67 2.00
C ASN A 46 -11.40 -5.15 2.39
N GLU A 47 -10.71 -5.80 1.45
CA GLU A 47 -9.32 -6.25 1.62
C GLU A 47 -8.27 -5.12 1.51
N GLY A 48 -8.73 -3.87 1.40
CA GLY A 48 -7.86 -2.72 1.41
C GLY A 48 -7.01 -2.67 2.68
N TYR A 49 -5.70 -2.45 2.49
CA TYR A 49 -4.74 -2.30 3.57
C TYR A 49 -4.63 -3.53 4.50
N SER A 50 -4.97 -4.74 4.04
CA SER A 50 -4.78 -5.99 4.80
C SER A 50 -3.42 -6.66 4.57
N GLY A 51 -2.70 -6.29 3.51
CA GLY A 51 -1.43 -6.90 3.15
C GLY A 51 -0.24 -5.95 3.22
N TYR A 52 0.94 -6.55 3.34
CA TYR A 52 2.24 -5.88 3.38
C TYR A 52 3.19 -6.52 2.38
N VAL A 53 4.05 -5.72 1.76
CA VAL A 53 5.15 -6.21 0.93
C VAL A 53 6.41 -5.43 1.32
N GLU A 54 7.47 -6.17 1.67
CA GLU A 54 8.78 -5.58 1.90
C GLU A 54 9.36 -5.11 0.57
N LEU A 55 10.04 -3.97 0.59
CA LEU A 55 10.67 -3.41 -0.59
C LEU A 55 12.18 -3.52 -0.48
N ASP A 56 12.80 -4.03 -1.53
CA ASP A 56 14.27 -4.06 -1.65
C ASP A 56 14.83 -2.67 -2.03
N ARG A 57 14.07 -1.60 -1.78
CA ARG A 57 14.36 -0.21 -2.15
C ARG A 57 13.59 0.77 -1.26
N PRO A 58 14.08 2.02 -1.10
CA PRO A 58 13.47 2.99 -0.18
C PRO A 58 12.11 3.56 -0.64
N TYR A 59 11.73 3.44 -1.91
CA TYR A 59 10.52 4.07 -2.45
C TYR A 59 9.70 3.08 -3.30
N VAL A 60 8.37 3.10 -3.16
CA VAL A 60 7.45 2.24 -3.92
C VAL A 60 7.52 2.54 -5.43
N THR A 61 7.47 3.83 -5.78
CA THR A 61 7.48 4.34 -7.15
C THR A 61 8.11 5.74 -7.20
N MET A 62 8.48 6.19 -8.39
CA MET A 62 8.92 7.56 -8.66
C MET A 62 7.94 8.20 -9.64
N VAL A 63 7.32 9.30 -9.23
CA VAL A 63 6.45 10.07 -10.10
C VAL A 63 7.31 11.12 -10.79
N VAL A 64 7.46 11.01 -12.11
CA VAL A 64 8.14 12.00 -12.93
C VAL A 64 7.13 12.75 -13.78
N THR A 65 7.27 14.07 -13.83
CA THR A 65 6.45 14.92 -14.68
C THR A 65 7.34 15.49 -15.79
N ALA A 66 6.92 15.32 -17.04
CA ALA A 66 7.61 15.85 -18.20
C ALA A 66 6.60 16.46 -19.16
N ALA A 67 6.99 17.57 -19.80
CA ALA A 67 6.19 18.26 -20.80
C ALA A 67 7.09 18.78 -21.92
N PRO A 68 6.63 18.80 -23.19
CA PRO A 68 7.33 19.50 -24.26
C PRO A 68 7.48 20.99 -23.97
N LYS A 69 8.50 21.63 -24.55
CA LYS A 69 8.74 23.06 -24.38
C LYS A 69 7.52 23.87 -24.86
N LEU A 70 6.92 24.64 -23.97
CA LEU A 70 5.72 25.48 -24.19
C LEU A 70 4.39 24.73 -24.47
N ASP A 71 4.27 23.44 -24.13
CA ASP A 71 2.99 22.71 -24.24
C ASP A 71 2.60 22.05 -22.90
N LEU A 72 1.49 22.47 -22.31
CA LEU A 72 0.90 21.86 -21.10
C LEU A 72 -0.40 21.14 -21.47
N LYS A 73 -0.27 19.88 -21.89
CA LYS A 73 -1.41 18.97 -22.12
C LYS A 73 -1.31 17.75 -21.23
N ALA A 74 -2.34 17.49 -20.44
CA ALA A 74 -2.42 16.29 -19.62
C ALA A 74 -2.59 15.05 -20.51
N GLN A 75 -1.69 14.08 -20.36
CA GLN A 75 -1.87 12.77 -20.99
C GLN A 75 -2.87 11.93 -20.20
N LYS A 76 -3.80 11.31 -20.92
CA LYS A 76 -4.73 10.34 -20.33
C LYS A 76 -4.13 8.95 -20.44
N TRP A 77 -3.97 8.32 -19.29
CA TRP A 77 -3.51 6.94 -19.21
C TRP A 77 -4.72 6.05 -18.96
N CYS A 78 -4.99 5.12 -19.88
CA CYS A 78 -5.97 4.08 -19.65
C CYS A 78 -5.26 2.93 -18.91
N TYR A 79 -5.63 2.74 -17.65
CA TYR A 79 -5.22 1.56 -16.90
C TYR A 79 -6.25 0.47 -17.18
N LEU A 80 -5.82 -0.66 -17.76
CA LEU A 80 -6.67 -1.84 -17.85
C LEU A 80 -6.92 -2.35 -16.43
N GLY A 81 -8.15 -2.15 -15.96
CA GLY A 81 -8.61 -2.52 -14.64
C GLY A 81 -8.83 -4.03 -14.51
N LEU A 82 -8.39 -4.52 -13.34
CA LEU A 82 -8.66 -5.80 -12.68
C LEU A 82 -10.07 -6.37 -12.89
#